data_AF-A0A7X9HLF1-F1
#
_entry.id   AF-A0A7X9HLF1-F1
#
_cell.length_a   1.000
_cell.length_b   1.000
_cell.length_c   1.000
_cell.angle_alpha   90.00
_cell.angle_beta   90.00
_cell.angle_gamma   90.00
#
_symmetry.space_group_name_H-M   'P 1'
#
loop_
_entity.id
_entity.type
_entity.pdbx_description
1 polymer ?
#
loop_
_entity_poly.entity_id
_entity_poly.type
_entity_poly.pdbx_seq_one_letter_code
_entity_poly.pdbx_strand_id
1 'polypeptide(L)'
;MINIRRMLEQQEHATLHPRAAFSDASQGRHRPEPPCSLRPAFQHDRDKILHSKSFRRLLHKTQVFLSPLGDHYRTRMTHTLEVAQIARTLARALRLNEQLTEAIALGHDLGHTPFGHAGESVLDKLLPGGFRHWTQSVRVVTVLEREGRGLNLTREVVNGIGRHSKGKGMILGGAADELPFTLEGQLVRVSDIVAYVNHDLDDALRGGVLKLSDVPARLLRVLGTTHSRRIRHMVLDIVKHTDLDGGGPVRLSTSMEEALGEMRAFLYQRVYENPRVHEEFEKCSKMLKDMFELFLERPEAFLRHAGQELPAAEAVRRRVIADFIAGMTDRYATNLYQELFVPRPWPIQRSER
;
A
#
# COMPACT_ATOMS: atom_id res chain seq x y z
N MET A 1 -30.00 27.22 6.34
CA MET A 1 -28.87 26.54 7.00
C MET A 1 -27.75 26.41 5.96
N ILE A 2 -26.59 27.02 6.18
CA ILE A 2 -25.46 26.95 5.24
C ILE A 2 -25.02 25.48 5.15
N ASN A 3 -25.08 24.90 3.97
CA ASN A 3 -24.60 23.55 3.73
C ASN A 3 -23.07 23.61 3.61
N ILE A 4 -22.36 23.32 4.72
CA ILE A 4 -20.89 23.41 4.82
C ILE A 4 -20.21 22.61 3.70
N ARG A 5 -20.75 21.43 3.35
CA ARG A 5 -20.24 20.65 2.22
C ARG A 5 -20.22 21.48 0.93
N ARG A 6 -21.33 22.14 0.57
CA ARG A 6 -21.43 22.93 -0.67
C ARG A 6 -20.47 24.13 -0.68
N MET A 7 -20.24 24.75 0.48
CA MET A 7 -19.26 25.81 0.61
C MET A 7 -17.84 25.29 0.32
N LEU A 8 -17.48 24.10 0.83
CA LEU A 8 -16.19 23.48 0.56
C LEU A 8 -16.05 23.05 -0.91
N GLU A 9 -17.11 22.51 -1.52
CA GLU A 9 -17.17 22.18 -2.96
C GLU A 9 -16.95 23.44 -3.82
N GLN A 10 -17.55 24.59 -3.45
CA GLN A 10 -17.31 25.87 -4.14
C GLN A 10 -15.86 26.37 -3.98
N GLN A 11 -15.23 26.14 -2.83
CA GLN A 11 -13.82 26.46 -2.63
C GLN A 11 -12.91 25.60 -3.52
N GLU A 12 -13.25 24.33 -3.76
CA GLU A 12 -12.53 23.49 -4.72
C GLU A 12 -12.55 24.16 -6.11
N HIS A 13 -13.73 24.54 -6.63
CA HIS A 13 -13.86 25.22 -7.94
C HIS A 13 -13.12 26.55 -8.03
N ALA A 14 -13.06 27.31 -6.93
CA ALA A 14 -12.37 28.61 -6.90
C ALA A 14 -10.84 28.48 -6.86
N THR A 15 -10.31 27.38 -6.32
CA THR A 15 -8.87 27.28 -5.97
C THR A 15 -8.12 26.19 -6.71
N LEU A 16 -8.77 25.11 -7.14
CA LEU A 16 -8.13 24.03 -7.86
C LEU A 16 -7.95 24.34 -9.34
N HIS A 17 -7.03 23.63 -9.98
CA HIS A 17 -6.85 23.65 -11.42
C HIS A 17 -8.08 23.01 -12.10
N PRO A 18 -8.53 23.46 -13.29
CA PRO A 18 -9.70 22.89 -13.99
C PRO A 18 -9.61 21.38 -14.30
N ARG A 19 -8.40 20.82 -14.31
CA ARG A 19 -8.15 19.37 -14.50
C ARG A 19 -8.10 18.57 -13.20
N ALA A 20 -8.25 19.20 -12.05
CA ALA A 20 -8.38 18.50 -10.77
C ALA A 20 -9.69 17.72 -10.72
N ALA A 21 -9.75 16.69 -9.87
CA ALA A 21 -11.01 16.04 -9.55
C ALA A 21 -11.81 16.88 -8.55
N PHE A 22 -13.05 17.21 -8.87
CA PHE A 22 -13.95 17.94 -7.98
C PHE A 22 -14.88 16.98 -7.23
N SER A 23 -15.07 17.21 -5.93
CA SER A 23 -15.88 16.35 -5.06
C SER A 23 -17.35 16.28 -5.50
N ASP A 24 -17.89 17.39 -6.02
CA ASP A 24 -19.27 17.49 -6.52
C ASP A 24 -19.46 16.94 -7.94
N ALA A 25 -18.36 16.76 -8.68
CA ALA A 25 -18.31 16.13 -10.00
C ALA A 25 -17.88 14.65 -9.94
N SER A 26 -17.83 14.04 -8.76
CA SER A 26 -17.46 12.63 -8.61
C SER A 26 -18.43 11.72 -9.40
N GLN A 27 -17.88 10.65 -9.99
CA GLN A 27 -18.64 9.56 -10.60
C GLN A 27 -19.44 8.73 -9.58
N GLY A 28 -19.38 9.11 -8.30
CA GLY A 28 -20.19 8.56 -7.23
C GLY A 28 -19.64 7.26 -6.66
N ARG A 29 -20.52 6.56 -5.94
CA ARG A 29 -20.21 5.33 -5.19
C ARG A 29 -20.91 4.14 -5.86
N HIS A 30 -20.43 2.92 -5.59
CA HIS A 30 -21.09 1.72 -6.09
C HIS A 30 -22.52 1.59 -5.54
N ARG A 31 -22.71 1.83 -4.24
CA ARG A 31 -24.03 1.88 -3.63
C ARG A 31 -24.40 3.35 -3.32
N PRO A 32 -25.59 3.82 -3.70
CA PRO A 32 -26.03 5.18 -3.36
C PRO A 32 -26.01 5.40 -1.84
N GLU A 33 -25.44 6.52 -1.40
CA GLU A 33 -25.46 6.98 -0.01
C GLU A 33 -25.81 8.47 0.00
N PRO A 34 -26.62 8.94 0.96
CA PRO A 34 -26.91 10.36 1.08
C PRO A 34 -25.59 11.11 1.36
N PRO A 35 -25.30 12.20 0.64
CA PRO A 35 -24.04 12.91 0.83
C PRO A 35 -24.04 13.63 2.18
N CYS A 36 -22.88 13.66 2.83
CA CYS A 36 -22.69 14.24 4.16
C CYS A 36 -23.04 15.75 4.14
N SER A 37 -23.57 16.29 5.23
CA SER A 37 -23.86 17.73 5.34
C SER A 37 -22.61 18.59 5.55
N LEU A 38 -21.51 17.98 6.03
CA LEU A 38 -20.28 18.67 6.41
C LEU A 38 -19.12 18.42 5.45
N ARG A 39 -18.90 17.16 5.05
CA ARG A 39 -17.68 16.73 4.35
C ARG A 39 -17.97 16.47 2.86
N PRO A 40 -17.13 17.00 1.95
CA PRO A 40 -17.14 16.59 0.54
C PRO A 40 -16.83 15.10 0.37
N ALA A 41 -17.12 14.56 -0.82
CA ALA A 41 -17.10 13.13 -1.07
C ALA A 41 -15.74 12.48 -0.77
N PHE A 42 -14.64 13.10 -1.19
CA PHE A 42 -13.29 12.56 -1.00
C PHE A 42 -12.79 12.68 0.44
N GLN A 43 -13.13 13.77 1.14
CA GLN A 43 -12.84 13.89 2.58
C GLN A 43 -13.57 12.79 3.37
N HIS A 44 -14.82 12.49 3.00
CA HIS A 44 -15.57 11.42 3.66
C HIS A 44 -14.93 10.04 3.42
N ASP A 45 -14.38 9.79 2.23
CA ASP A 45 -13.68 8.55 1.92
C ASP A 45 -12.39 8.38 2.70
N ARG A 46 -11.59 9.44 2.78
CA ARG A 46 -10.39 9.47 3.61
C ARG A 46 -10.69 9.03 5.04
N ASP A 47 -11.73 9.61 5.64
CA ASP A 47 -12.12 9.29 7.01
C ASP A 47 -12.59 7.83 7.15
N LYS A 48 -13.36 7.30 6.18
CA LYS A 48 -13.76 5.89 6.16
C LYS A 48 -12.54 4.94 6.13
N ILE A 49 -11.50 5.28 5.36
CA ILE A 49 -10.25 4.51 5.28
C ILE A 49 -9.51 4.57 6.61
N LEU A 50 -9.30 5.78 7.14
CA LEU A 50 -8.54 6.00 8.38
C LEU A 50 -9.13 5.21 9.58
N HIS A 51 -10.45 5.12 9.67
CA HIS A 51 -11.14 4.40 10.75
C HIS A 51 -11.31 2.88 10.50
N SER A 52 -10.86 2.37 9.36
CA SER A 52 -10.97 0.94 9.02
C SER A 52 -10.11 0.06 9.94
N LYS A 53 -10.45 -1.24 10.04
CA LYS A 53 -9.61 -2.20 10.77
C LYS A 53 -8.32 -2.46 9.99
N SER A 54 -8.40 -2.52 8.66
CA SER A 54 -7.24 -2.77 7.79
C SER A 54 -6.19 -1.67 7.87
N PHE A 55 -6.60 -0.39 7.93
CA PHE A 55 -5.64 0.70 8.11
C PHE A 55 -4.89 0.61 9.44
N ARG A 56 -5.60 0.31 10.55
CA ARG A 56 -4.97 0.10 11.86
C ARG A 56 -3.94 -1.04 11.86
N ARG A 57 -4.19 -2.10 11.10
CA ARG A 57 -3.27 -3.25 10.99
C ARG A 57 -1.95 -2.90 10.30
N LEU A 58 -1.88 -1.82 9.51
CA LEU A 58 -0.64 -1.38 8.88
C LEU A 58 0.46 -1.04 9.90
N LEU A 59 0.07 -0.66 11.14
CA LEU A 59 1.01 -0.43 12.24
C LEU A 59 1.79 -1.70 12.62
N HIS A 60 1.22 -2.87 12.37
CA HIS A 60 1.77 -4.16 12.78
C HIS A 60 2.18 -5.03 11.57
N LYS A 61 2.47 -4.38 10.44
CA LYS A 61 3.01 -5.01 9.23
C LYS A 61 4.34 -4.36 8.87
N THR A 62 5.34 -5.19 8.67
CA THR A 62 6.67 -4.80 8.17
C THR A 62 6.59 -4.31 6.72
N GLN A 63 7.49 -3.38 6.38
CA GLN A 63 7.61 -2.86 5.02
C GLN A 63 8.52 -3.75 4.16
N VAL A 64 9.84 -3.71 4.39
CA VAL A 64 10.86 -4.43 3.59
C VAL A 64 11.65 -5.44 4.42
N PHE A 65 12.23 -5.02 5.55
CA PHE A 65 12.99 -5.93 6.42
C PHE A 65 12.07 -6.57 7.45
N LEU A 66 12.19 -7.89 7.62
CA LEU A 66 11.61 -8.59 8.76
C LEU A 66 12.20 -7.98 10.02
N SER A 67 11.34 -7.28 10.76
CA SER A 67 11.65 -6.37 11.87
C SER A 67 13.01 -6.68 12.51
N PRO A 68 14.09 -5.97 12.13
CA PRO A 68 15.33 -6.15 12.83
C PRO A 68 15.14 -5.66 14.27
N LEU A 69 15.91 -6.22 15.20
CA LEU A 69 15.83 -5.85 16.62
C LEU A 69 16.19 -4.35 16.77
N GLY A 70 15.19 -3.49 16.99
CA GLY A 70 15.38 -2.05 17.23
C GLY A 70 14.07 -1.24 17.19
N ASP A 71 14.06 -0.09 17.88
CA ASP A 71 12.83 0.70 18.15
C ASP A 71 12.40 1.63 16.99
N HIS A 72 13.18 1.69 15.91
CA HIS A 72 13.04 2.71 14.85
C HIS A 72 12.81 2.15 13.44
N TYR A 73 12.30 0.92 13.32
CA TYR A 73 11.99 0.34 12.01
C TYR A 73 10.65 0.80 11.46
N ARG A 74 10.61 1.02 10.14
CA ARG A 74 9.41 1.46 9.44
C ARG A 74 8.39 0.34 9.35
N THR A 75 7.13 0.72 9.59
CA THR A 75 5.95 -0.10 9.35
C THR A 75 5.29 0.33 8.05
N ARG A 76 4.33 -0.44 7.56
CA ARG A 76 3.50 0.01 6.43
C ARG A 76 2.72 1.27 6.74
N MET A 77 2.37 1.50 8.01
CA MET A 77 1.72 2.74 8.42
C MET A 77 2.65 3.95 8.23
N THR A 78 3.92 3.86 8.63
CA THR A 78 4.86 4.97 8.42
C THR A 78 5.11 5.21 6.93
N HIS A 79 5.25 4.15 6.12
CA HIS A 79 5.32 4.26 4.65
C HIS A 79 4.12 5.01 4.10
N THR A 80 2.91 4.57 4.45
CA THR A 80 1.66 5.15 3.97
C THR A 80 1.52 6.64 4.35
N LEU A 81 1.95 7.02 5.55
CA LEU A 81 1.93 8.42 5.98
C LEU A 81 2.94 9.28 5.22
N GLU A 82 4.12 8.75 4.92
CA GLU A 82 5.13 9.46 4.12
C GLU A 82 4.69 9.62 2.66
N VAL A 83 4.10 8.57 2.05
CA VAL A 83 3.46 8.65 0.73
C VAL A 83 2.36 9.72 0.71
N ALA A 84 1.48 9.73 1.72
CA ALA A 84 0.43 10.73 1.84
C ALA A 84 1.00 12.15 1.96
N GLN A 85 2.07 12.34 2.73
CA GLN A 85 2.72 13.65 2.89
C GLN A 85 3.31 14.16 1.57
N ILE A 86 4.04 13.31 0.84
CA ILE A 86 4.64 13.66 -0.45
C ILE A 86 3.53 13.96 -1.48
N ALA A 87 2.53 13.09 -1.56
CA ALA A 87 1.44 13.22 -2.54
C ALA A 87 0.62 14.48 -2.30
N ARG A 88 0.29 14.81 -1.04
CA ARG A 88 -0.41 16.06 -0.68
C ARG A 88 0.42 17.30 -0.99
N THR A 89 1.74 17.24 -0.81
CA THR A 89 2.64 18.34 -1.17
C THR A 89 2.59 18.60 -2.68
N LEU A 90 2.65 17.55 -3.48
CA LEU A 90 2.52 17.64 -4.94
C LEU A 90 1.13 18.15 -5.35
N ALA A 91 0.06 17.63 -4.74
CA ALA A 91 -1.31 18.04 -5.05
C ALA A 91 -1.51 19.54 -4.79
N ARG A 92 -1.02 20.06 -3.65
CA ARG A 92 -1.07 21.50 -3.35
C ARG A 92 -0.25 22.32 -4.34
N ALA A 93 0.97 21.89 -4.65
CA ALA A 93 1.85 22.61 -5.59
C ALA A 93 1.24 22.71 -7.00
N LEU A 94 0.51 21.67 -7.43
CA LEU A 94 -0.14 21.58 -8.73
C LEU A 94 -1.63 22.01 -8.70
N ARG A 95 -2.12 22.52 -7.56
CA ARG A 95 -3.54 22.88 -7.36
C ARG A 95 -4.52 21.74 -7.71
N LEU A 96 -4.16 20.50 -7.42
CA LEU A 96 -5.01 19.31 -7.55
C LEU A 96 -5.72 18.99 -6.21
N ASN A 97 -6.69 18.07 -6.24
CA ASN A 97 -7.51 17.78 -5.06
C ASN A 97 -6.72 17.00 -3.99
N GLU A 98 -6.34 17.71 -2.93
CA GLU A 98 -5.58 17.14 -1.82
C GLU A 98 -6.34 16.04 -1.07
N GLN A 99 -7.66 16.17 -0.90
CA GLN A 99 -8.47 15.20 -0.15
C GLN A 99 -8.59 13.87 -0.90
N LEU A 100 -8.76 13.93 -2.23
CA LEU A 100 -8.71 12.75 -3.08
C LEU A 100 -7.33 12.09 -3.02
N THR A 101 -6.28 12.89 -3.16
CA THR A 101 -4.89 12.41 -3.12
C THR A 101 -4.58 11.71 -1.80
N GLU A 102 -4.97 12.32 -0.67
CA GLU A 102 -4.80 11.75 0.67
C GLU A 102 -5.61 10.47 0.85
N ALA A 103 -6.89 10.45 0.43
CA ALA A 103 -7.73 9.25 0.51
C ALA A 103 -7.11 8.06 -0.25
N ILE A 104 -6.63 8.29 -1.48
CA ILE A 104 -5.97 7.27 -2.29
C ILE A 104 -4.68 6.80 -1.59
N ALA A 105 -3.84 7.73 -1.12
CA ALA A 105 -2.60 7.41 -0.42
C ALA A 105 -2.85 6.58 0.85
N LEU A 106 -3.84 6.92 1.68
CA LEU A 106 -4.14 6.12 2.88
C LEU A 106 -4.68 4.71 2.55
N GLY A 107 -5.27 4.54 1.36
CA GLY A 107 -5.89 3.29 0.94
C GLY A 107 -5.00 2.35 0.12
N HIS A 108 -3.88 2.83 -0.42
CA HIS A 108 -3.11 2.09 -1.43
C HIS A 108 -2.54 0.76 -0.90
N ASP A 109 -2.11 0.76 0.35
CA ASP A 109 -1.32 -0.33 0.95
C ASP A 109 -2.14 -1.30 1.83
N LEU A 110 -3.46 -1.14 1.89
CA LEU A 110 -4.35 -1.90 2.79
C LEU A 110 -4.33 -3.41 2.58
N GLY A 111 -4.07 -3.85 1.34
CA GLY A 111 -4.12 -5.23 0.90
C GLY A 111 -2.82 -6.02 1.06
N HIS A 112 -1.76 -5.40 1.58
CA HIS A 112 -0.51 -6.12 1.76
C HIS A 112 -0.61 -7.25 2.76
N THR A 113 0.05 -8.36 2.48
CA THR A 113 0.14 -9.50 3.37
C THR A 113 1.04 -9.22 4.58
N PRO A 114 0.94 -10.04 5.64
CA PRO A 114 2.02 -10.16 6.61
C PRO A 114 3.35 -10.40 5.91
N PHE A 115 4.44 -9.86 6.47
CA PHE A 115 5.80 -10.00 5.94
C PHE A 115 6.00 -9.43 4.52
N GLY A 116 5.13 -8.51 4.10
CA GLY A 116 5.27 -7.77 2.85
C GLY A 116 5.37 -8.67 1.61
N HIS A 117 6.42 -8.49 0.83
CA HIS A 117 6.60 -9.21 -0.45
C HIS A 117 6.71 -10.73 -0.31
N ALA A 118 7.11 -11.25 0.87
CA ALA A 118 7.13 -12.69 1.13
C ALA A 118 5.73 -13.28 1.03
N GLY A 119 4.79 -12.71 1.78
CA GLY A 119 3.41 -13.16 1.73
C GLY A 119 2.75 -12.95 0.37
N GLU A 120 3.09 -11.87 -0.34
CA GLU A 120 2.56 -11.63 -1.68
C GLU A 120 3.04 -12.71 -2.65
N SER A 121 4.34 -13.04 -2.66
CA SER A 121 4.91 -14.08 -3.52
C SER A 121 4.32 -15.46 -3.24
N VAL A 122 4.08 -15.79 -1.96
CA VAL A 122 3.49 -17.07 -1.56
C VAL A 122 2.05 -17.17 -2.03
N LEU A 123 1.21 -16.17 -1.72
CA LEU A 123 -0.19 -16.19 -2.13
C LEU A 123 -0.35 -16.11 -3.65
N ASP A 124 0.58 -15.47 -4.36
CA ASP A 124 0.57 -15.43 -5.82
C ASP A 124 0.72 -16.81 -6.45
N LYS A 125 1.58 -17.66 -5.86
CA LYS A 125 1.76 -19.04 -6.31
C LYS A 125 0.59 -19.95 -5.93
N LEU A 126 -0.09 -19.65 -4.82
CA LEU A 126 -1.15 -20.52 -4.26
C LEU A 126 -2.55 -20.24 -4.82
N LEU A 127 -2.76 -19.06 -5.40
CA LEU A 127 -4.06 -18.64 -5.92
C LEU A 127 -4.17 -18.80 -7.44
N PRO A 128 -5.29 -19.36 -7.94
CA PRO A 128 -5.58 -19.30 -9.36
C PRO A 128 -5.77 -17.83 -9.78
N GLY A 129 -5.01 -17.39 -10.78
CA GLY A 129 -4.97 -15.98 -11.22
C GLY A 129 -4.09 -15.06 -10.37
N GLY A 130 -3.38 -15.60 -9.38
CA GLY A 130 -2.38 -14.87 -8.60
C GLY A 130 -2.92 -13.98 -7.48
N PHE A 131 -1.98 -13.25 -6.88
CA PHE A 131 -2.19 -12.32 -5.79
C PHE A 131 -1.33 -11.07 -6.01
N ARG A 132 -2.00 -9.92 -5.90
CA ARG A 132 -1.37 -8.59 -5.97
C ARG A 132 -1.92 -7.73 -4.85
N HIS A 133 -1.06 -7.07 -4.09
CA HIS A 133 -1.48 -6.26 -2.95
C HIS A 133 -2.44 -5.15 -3.36
N TRP A 134 -2.25 -4.50 -4.52
CA TRP A 134 -3.13 -3.42 -4.97
C TRP A 134 -4.54 -3.91 -5.32
N THR A 135 -4.66 -5.08 -5.95
CA THR A 135 -5.95 -5.75 -6.18
C THR A 135 -6.59 -6.14 -4.86
N GLN A 136 -5.78 -6.60 -3.90
CA GLN A 136 -6.26 -6.89 -2.55
C GLN A 136 -6.70 -5.62 -1.81
N SER A 137 -6.02 -4.48 -1.96
CA SER A 137 -6.42 -3.20 -1.36
C SER A 137 -7.79 -2.76 -1.88
N VAL A 138 -8.03 -2.89 -3.19
CA VAL A 138 -9.36 -2.68 -3.78
C VAL A 138 -10.38 -3.63 -3.16
N ARG A 139 -10.05 -4.92 -3.05
CA ARG A 139 -10.94 -5.92 -2.43
C ARG A 139 -11.23 -5.61 -0.95
N VAL A 140 -10.25 -5.12 -0.19
CA VAL A 140 -10.44 -4.68 1.20
C VAL A 140 -11.50 -3.59 1.29
N VAL A 141 -11.37 -2.54 0.47
CA VAL A 141 -12.27 -1.38 0.54
C VAL A 141 -13.62 -1.60 -0.14
N THR A 142 -13.75 -2.59 -1.03
CA THR A 142 -14.99 -2.86 -1.77
C THR A 142 -15.78 -4.04 -1.22
N VAL A 143 -15.10 -5.04 -0.63
CA VAL A 143 -15.69 -6.30 -0.21
C VAL A 143 -15.44 -6.60 1.26
N LEU A 144 -14.19 -6.55 1.75
CA LEU A 144 -13.87 -7.21 3.03
C LEU A 144 -14.23 -6.39 4.28
N GLU A 145 -14.01 -5.09 4.24
CA GLU A 145 -14.31 -4.22 5.38
C GLU A 145 -15.80 -4.22 5.74
N ARG A 146 -16.12 -3.85 6.99
CA ARG A 146 -17.51 -3.79 7.50
C ARG A 146 -18.32 -5.08 7.28
N GLU A 147 -17.69 -6.23 7.59
CA GLU A 147 -18.32 -7.56 7.57
C GLU A 147 -18.85 -7.91 6.17
N GLY A 148 -17.99 -7.81 5.15
CA GLY A 148 -18.36 -8.21 3.78
C GLY A 148 -19.07 -7.12 2.97
N ARG A 149 -19.25 -5.91 3.51
CA ARG A 149 -19.91 -4.81 2.79
C ARG A 149 -18.94 -3.87 2.08
N GLY A 150 -17.68 -3.83 2.45
CA GLY A 150 -16.74 -2.79 2.06
C GLY A 150 -17.05 -1.41 2.65
N LEU A 151 -16.20 -0.44 2.33
CA LEU A 151 -16.30 0.95 2.77
C LEU A 151 -17.20 1.82 1.85
N ASN A 152 -17.57 1.30 0.68
CA ASN A 152 -18.37 2.00 -0.34
C ASN A 152 -17.78 3.35 -0.73
N LEU A 153 -16.49 3.36 -1.09
CA LEU A 153 -15.77 4.57 -1.49
C LEU A 153 -16.22 5.06 -2.88
N THR A 154 -15.84 6.29 -3.21
CA THR A 154 -16.00 6.86 -4.55
C THR A 154 -15.14 6.13 -5.58
N ARG A 155 -15.56 6.15 -6.85
CA ARG A 155 -14.85 5.44 -7.93
C ARG A 155 -13.43 5.96 -8.15
N GLU A 156 -13.21 7.25 -7.93
CA GLU A 156 -11.91 7.90 -8.02
C GLU A 156 -10.92 7.31 -7.01
N VAL A 157 -11.35 7.18 -5.75
CA VAL A 157 -10.52 6.60 -4.69
C VAL A 157 -10.22 5.14 -4.96
N VAL A 158 -11.23 4.35 -5.34
CA VAL A 158 -11.04 2.91 -5.67
C VAL A 158 -10.11 2.73 -6.86
N ASN A 159 -10.24 3.56 -7.90
CA ASN A 159 -9.37 3.50 -9.07
C ASN A 159 -7.93 3.88 -8.74
N GLY A 160 -7.73 4.96 -7.96
CA GLY A 160 -6.41 5.36 -7.49
C GLY A 160 -5.73 4.25 -6.69
N ILE A 161 -6.45 3.63 -5.76
CA ILE A 161 -5.95 2.48 -4.98
C ILE A 161 -5.59 1.31 -5.90
N GLY A 162 -6.44 0.98 -6.88
CA GLY A 162 -6.20 -0.15 -7.77
C GLY A 162 -5.09 0.05 -8.81
N ARG A 163 -4.73 1.29 -9.12
CA ARG A 163 -3.77 1.66 -10.18
C ARG A 163 -2.52 2.38 -9.66
N HIS A 164 -2.32 2.45 -8.35
CA HIS A 164 -1.11 3.07 -7.78
C HIS A 164 0.15 2.27 -8.14
N SER A 165 0.08 0.94 -8.08
CA SER A 165 1.24 0.07 -8.24
C SER A 165 1.59 -0.21 -9.70
N LYS A 166 2.87 -0.41 -9.98
CA LYS A 166 3.37 -0.80 -11.29
C LYS A 166 3.58 -2.31 -11.37
N GLY A 167 3.33 -2.88 -12.55
CA GLY A 167 4.07 -4.06 -12.99
C GLY A 167 5.55 -3.73 -13.27
N LYS A 168 6.27 -4.62 -13.97
CA LYS A 168 7.69 -4.41 -14.35
C LYS A 168 7.92 -3.37 -15.49
N GLY A 169 6.99 -2.44 -15.72
CA GLY A 169 7.04 -1.44 -16.81
C GLY A 169 7.69 -0.10 -16.44
N MET A 170 7.65 0.89 -17.35
CA MET A 170 8.22 2.23 -17.14
C MET A 170 7.58 2.97 -15.96
N ILE A 171 8.31 3.91 -15.35
CA ILE A 171 7.87 4.63 -14.14
C ILE A 171 6.74 5.63 -14.45
N LEU A 172 6.61 6.15 -15.66
CA LEU A 172 5.45 6.97 -16.00
C LEU A 172 4.79 6.58 -17.33
N GLY A 173 5.46 5.73 -18.12
CA GLY A 173 4.93 5.17 -19.35
C GLY A 173 4.22 3.83 -19.16
N GLY A 174 2.95 3.86 -18.75
CA GLY A 174 2.01 2.76 -18.99
C GLY A 174 1.19 3.05 -20.24
N ALA A 175 0.58 2.03 -20.84
CA ALA A 175 -0.52 2.28 -21.77
C ALA A 175 -1.62 3.10 -21.03
N ALA A 176 -2.38 3.94 -21.76
CA ALA A 176 -3.31 4.90 -21.14
C ALA A 176 -4.36 4.23 -20.22
N ASP A 177 -4.60 2.94 -20.41
CA ASP A 177 -5.46 2.09 -19.60
C ASP A 177 -4.85 1.62 -18.26
N GLU A 178 -3.54 1.74 -18.06
CA GLU A 178 -2.86 1.37 -16.81
C GLU A 178 -2.79 2.51 -15.77
N LEU A 179 -2.89 3.77 -16.22
CA LEU A 179 -2.79 4.91 -15.32
C LEU A 179 -4.09 5.11 -14.51
N PRO A 180 -4.00 5.62 -13.28
CA PRO A 180 -5.15 6.22 -12.62
C PRO A 180 -5.76 7.30 -13.52
N PHE A 181 -7.09 7.30 -13.62
CA PHE A 181 -7.75 8.25 -14.52
C PHE A 181 -7.77 9.68 -13.96
N THR A 182 -7.50 9.86 -12.66
CA THR A 182 -7.30 11.17 -12.03
C THR A 182 -5.80 11.50 -11.93
N LEU A 183 -5.46 12.79 -12.03
CA LEU A 183 -4.09 13.25 -11.81
C LEU A 183 -3.66 13.03 -10.36
N GLU A 184 -4.59 13.15 -9.41
CA GLU A 184 -4.40 12.84 -7.99
C GLU A 184 -3.96 11.39 -7.77
N GLY A 185 -4.58 10.44 -8.48
CA GLY A 185 -4.15 9.04 -8.44
C GLY A 185 -2.74 8.85 -9.01
N GLN A 186 -2.40 9.57 -10.08
CA GLN A 186 -1.05 9.55 -10.65
C GLN A 186 -0.01 10.15 -9.69
N LEU A 187 -0.38 11.19 -8.93
CA LEU A 187 0.48 11.73 -7.87
C LEU A 187 0.78 10.70 -6.80
N VAL A 188 -0.22 9.92 -6.35
CA VAL A 188 0.03 8.85 -5.37
C VAL A 188 0.96 7.79 -5.95
N ARG A 189 0.76 7.37 -7.21
CA ARG A 189 1.64 6.42 -7.90
C ARG A 189 3.10 6.87 -7.94
N VAL A 190 3.36 8.15 -8.21
CA VAL A 190 4.73 8.67 -8.19
C VAL A 190 5.25 8.81 -6.76
N SER A 191 4.41 9.27 -5.85
CA SER A 191 4.79 9.47 -4.44
C SER A 191 5.18 8.17 -3.74
N ASP A 192 4.48 7.07 -4.04
CA ASP A 192 4.82 5.74 -3.56
C ASP A 192 6.24 5.33 -3.98
N ILE A 193 6.62 5.64 -5.22
CA ILE A 193 7.96 5.32 -5.75
C ILE A 193 9.03 6.21 -5.12
N VAL A 194 8.72 7.49 -4.92
CA VAL A 194 9.61 8.42 -4.21
C VAL A 194 9.84 7.93 -2.78
N ALA A 195 8.79 7.55 -2.06
CA ALA A 195 8.90 7.03 -0.69
C ALA A 195 9.67 5.72 -0.65
N TYR A 196 9.32 4.76 -1.52
CA TYR A 196 9.97 3.46 -1.65
C TYR A 196 11.49 3.60 -1.81
N VAL A 197 11.95 4.35 -2.82
CA VAL A 197 13.40 4.53 -3.08
C VAL A 197 14.11 5.17 -1.88
N ASN A 198 13.46 6.10 -1.20
CA ASN A 198 14.05 6.76 -0.05
C ASN A 198 14.19 5.84 1.15
N HIS A 199 13.16 5.05 1.43
CA HIS A 199 13.09 4.26 2.65
C HIS A 199 13.94 3.01 2.53
N ASP A 200 13.88 2.32 1.40
CA ASP A 200 14.67 1.13 1.16
C ASP A 200 16.17 1.42 1.22
N LEU A 201 16.59 2.57 0.67
CA LEU A 201 17.96 3.02 0.81
C LEU A 201 18.31 3.35 2.27
N ASP A 202 17.45 4.05 3.01
CA ASP A 202 17.72 4.39 4.42
C ASP A 202 17.79 3.14 5.31
N ASP A 203 16.86 2.20 5.13
CA ASP A 203 16.80 0.95 5.87
C ASP A 203 18.00 0.04 5.52
N ALA A 204 18.40 -0.02 4.25
CA ALA A 204 19.60 -0.77 3.84
C ALA A 204 20.89 -0.17 4.40
N LEU A 205 20.99 1.16 4.48
CA LEU A 205 22.12 1.84 5.10
C LEU A 205 22.14 1.61 6.62
N ARG A 206 20.99 1.73 7.29
CA ARG A 206 20.85 1.53 8.73
C ARG A 206 21.09 0.08 9.14
N GLY A 207 20.61 -0.86 8.35
CA GLY A 207 20.82 -2.30 8.55
C GLY A 207 22.25 -2.76 8.22
N GLY A 208 23.13 -1.86 7.74
CA GLY A 208 24.50 -2.19 7.35
C GLY A 208 24.58 -3.12 6.14
N VAL A 209 23.49 -3.27 5.37
CA VAL A 209 23.45 -4.04 4.13
C VAL A 209 24.20 -3.29 3.02
N LEU A 210 24.13 -1.96 3.06
CA LEU A 210 24.80 -1.06 2.13
C LEU A 210 25.55 0.02 2.88
N LYS A 211 26.61 0.54 2.26
CA LYS A 211 27.22 1.83 2.59
C LYS A 211 26.82 2.84 1.52
N LEU A 212 26.79 4.13 1.88
CA LEU A 212 26.47 5.18 0.90
C LEU A 212 27.47 5.21 -0.27
N SER A 213 28.72 4.79 -0.01
CA SER A 213 29.76 4.63 -1.03
C SER A 213 29.47 3.54 -2.06
N ASP A 214 28.58 2.60 -1.75
CA ASP A 214 28.19 1.53 -2.68
C ASP A 214 27.19 2.02 -3.72
N VAL A 215 26.51 3.15 -3.44
CA VAL A 215 25.54 3.76 -4.35
C VAL A 215 26.29 4.46 -5.48
N PRO A 216 25.95 4.20 -6.76
CA PRO A 216 26.60 4.86 -7.89
C PRO A 216 26.58 6.39 -7.78
N ALA A 217 27.76 7.01 -7.88
CA ALA A 217 27.91 8.46 -7.70
C ALA A 217 27.02 9.29 -8.63
N ARG A 218 26.72 8.79 -9.84
CA ARG A 218 25.77 9.45 -10.76
C ARG A 218 24.38 9.60 -10.14
N LEU A 219 23.89 8.57 -9.46
CA LEU A 219 22.56 8.56 -8.86
C LEU A 219 22.49 9.52 -7.68
N LEU A 220 23.55 9.58 -6.88
CA LEU A 220 23.65 10.53 -5.76
C LEU A 220 23.70 11.99 -6.23
N ARG A 221 24.24 12.27 -7.43
CA ARG A 221 24.21 13.63 -8.01
C ARG A 221 22.81 14.04 -8.45
N VAL A 222 22.04 13.14 -9.06
CA VAL A 222 20.68 13.42 -9.54
C VAL A 222 19.69 13.43 -8.39
N LEU A 223 19.61 12.31 -7.65
CA LEU A 223 18.65 12.14 -6.56
C LEU A 223 19.07 12.96 -5.33
N GLY A 224 20.33 12.93 -4.94
CA GLY A 224 20.83 13.57 -3.73
C GLY A 224 21.33 12.59 -2.68
N THR A 225 22.20 13.08 -1.80
CA THR A 225 22.93 12.25 -0.83
C THR A 225 22.17 12.00 0.48
N THR A 226 21.26 12.90 0.85
CA THR A 226 20.46 12.78 2.07
C THR A 226 18.99 12.53 1.75
N HIS A 227 18.27 11.92 2.69
CA HIS A 227 16.83 11.65 2.57
C HIS A 227 16.04 12.90 2.13
N SER A 228 16.22 14.02 2.84
CA SER A 228 15.53 15.27 2.53
C SER A 228 15.89 15.85 1.16
N ARG A 229 17.16 15.73 0.71
CA ARG A 229 17.57 16.21 -0.62
C ARG A 229 16.94 15.36 -1.73
N ARG A 230 16.88 14.04 -1.54
CA ARG A 230 16.19 13.12 -2.46
C ARG A 230 14.73 13.45 -2.65
N ILE A 231 13.98 13.57 -1.56
CA ILE A 231 12.57 13.96 -1.62
C ILE A 231 12.44 15.33 -2.31
N ARG A 232 13.24 16.32 -1.91
CA ARG A 232 13.19 17.67 -2.50
C ARG A 232 13.45 17.65 -4.01
N HIS A 233 14.50 16.98 -4.47
CA HIS A 233 14.84 16.94 -5.89
C HIS A 233 13.73 16.30 -6.72
N MET A 234 13.20 15.15 -6.27
CA MET A 234 12.10 14.48 -6.95
C MET A 234 10.82 15.32 -6.96
N VAL A 235 10.42 15.90 -5.82
CA VAL A 235 9.22 16.74 -5.73
C VAL A 235 9.33 17.96 -6.64
N LEU A 236 10.47 18.66 -6.62
CA LEU A 236 10.69 19.81 -7.49
C LEU A 236 10.69 19.43 -8.97
N ASP A 237 11.28 18.28 -9.32
CA ASP A 237 11.31 17.78 -10.69
C ASP A 237 9.91 17.46 -11.21
N ILE A 238 9.07 16.79 -10.41
CA ILE A 238 7.68 16.48 -10.75
C ILE A 238 6.87 17.76 -11.01
N VAL A 239 6.95 18.71 -10.08
CA VAL A 239 6.20 19.98 -10.18
C VAL A 239 6.65 20.77 -11.41
N LYS A 240 7.96 20.78 -11.71
CA LYS A 240 8.50 21.52 -12.86
C LYS A 240 8.10 20.93 -14.22
N HIS A 241 7.96 19.61 -14.33
CA HIS A 241 7.73 18.93 -15.60
C HIS A 241 6.29 18.45 -15.83
N THR A 242 5.43 18.56 -14.82
CA THR A 242 3.99 18.31 -14.96
C THR A 242 3.31 19.55 -15.53
N ASP A 243 3.10 19.55 -16.85
CA ASP A 243 2.35 20.60 -17.56
C ASP A 243 0.84 20.29 -17.56
N LEU A 244 0.13 20.94 -16.63
CA LEU A 244 -1.32 20.79 -16.52
C LEU A 244 -2.07 21.49 -17.66
N ASP A 245 -1.60 22.65 -18.11
CA ASP A 245 -2.25 23.45 -19.16
C ASP A 245 -2.08 22.79 -20.53
N GLY A 246 -0.93 22.16 -20.79
CA GLY A 246 -0.66 21.36 -21.99
C GLY A 246 -1.40 20.02 -22.06
N GLY A 247 -2.24 19.69 -21.08
CA GLY A 247 -3.07 18.47 -21.11
C GLY A 247 -2.32 17.17 -20.78
N GLY A 248 -1.05 17.23 -20.40
CA GLY A 248 -0.21 16.06 -20.12
C GLY A 248 -0.57 15.33 -18.80
N PRO A 249 -0.06 14.09 -18.60
CA PRO A 249 -0.11 13.40 -17.31
C PRO A 249 0.93 13.97 -16.33
N VAL A 250 0.95 13.46 -15.09
CA VAL A 250 2.04 13.72 -14.14
C VAL A 250 3.36 13.19 -14.72
N ARG A 251 4.40 14.03 -14.74
CA ARG A 251 5.68 13.72 -15.41
C ARG A 251 6.90 14.05 -14.56
N LEU A 252 7.95 13.25 -14.74
CA LEU A 252 9.32 13.51 -14.31
C LEU A 252 10.13 13.96 -15.53
N SER A 253 11.28 14.58 -15.30
CA SER A 253 12.29 14.70 -16.36
C SER A 253 12.86 13.32 -16.71
N THR A 254 13.32 13.16 -17.95
CA THR A 254 13.96 11.92 -18.42
C THR A 254 15.11 11.50 -17.51
N SER A 255 15.97 12.46 -17.12
CA SER A 255 17.11 12.19 -16.24
C SER A 255 16.69 11.69 -14.85
N MET A 256 15.59 12.22 -14.30
CA MET A 256 15.09 11.77 -12.99
C MET A 256 14.41 10.39 -13.09
N GLU A 257 13.65 10.14 -14.16
CA GLU A 257 13.03 8.83 -14.40
C GLU A 257 14.08 7.73 -14.56
N GLU A 258 15.13 7.98 -15.34
CA GLU A 258 16.27 7.07 -15.50
C GLU A 258 16.96 6.81 -14.15
N ALA A 259 17.30 7.86 -13.40
CA ALA A 259 17.96 7.71 -12.11
C ALA A 259 17.10 6.93 -11.09
N LEU A 260 15.78 7.12 -11.11
CA LEU A 260 14.87 6.35 -10.26
C LEU A 260 14.78 4.88 -10.67
N GLY A 261 14.71 4.60 -11.98
CA GLY A 261 14.70 3.23 -12.49
C GLY A 261 15.97 2.48 -12.10
N GLU A 262 17.12 3.13 -12.28
CA GLU A 262 18.43 2.59 -11.93
C GLU A 262 18.61 2.39 -10.42
N MET A 263 18.15 3.34 -9.59
CA MET A 263 18.20 3.21 -8.14
C MET A 263 17.34 2.05 -7.65
N ARG A 264 16.13 1.87 -8.20
CA ARG A 264 15.27 0.72 -7.86
C ARG A 264 15.92 -0.60 -8.23
N ALA A 265 16.50 -0.69 -9.44
CA ALA A 265 17.21 -1.89 -9.88
C ALA A 265 18.41 -2.21 -8.96
N PHE A 266 19.18 -1.18 -8.60
CA PHE A 266 20.31 -1.30 -7.67
C PHE A 266 19.86 -1.79 -6.29
N LEU A 267 18.83 -1.19 -5.69
CA LEU A 267 18.30 -1.61 -4.40
C LEU A 267 17.75 -3.04 -4.46
N TYR A 268 17.02 -3.38 -5.53
CA TYR A 268 16.52 -4.73 -5.75
C TYR A 268 17.66 -5.77 -5.68
N GLN A 269 18.69 -5.58 -6.50
CA GLN A 269 19.83 -6.49 -6.58
C GLN A 269 20.63 -6.57 -5.27
N ARG A 270 20.80 -5.45 -4.56
CA ARG A 270 21.72 -5.41 -3.40
C ARG A 270 21.04 -5.72 -2.06
N VAL A 271 19.74 -5.46 -1.97
CA VAL A 271 18.96 -5.62 -0.73
C VAL A 271 18.14 -6.89 -0.77
N TYR A 272 17.37 -7.11 -1.84
CA TYR A 272 16.41 -8.22 -1.90
C TYR A 272 17.05 -9.55 -2.25
N GLU A 273 18.13 -9.54 -3.06
CA GLU A 273 18.92 -10.74 -3.36
C GLU A 273 20.00 -10.99 -2.30
N ASN A 274 20.04 -10.22 -1.20
CA ASN A 274 20.99 -10.43 -0.13
C ASN A 274 20.66 -11.74 0.63
N PRO A 275 21.61 -12.70 0.75
CA PRO A 275 21.36 -13.98 1.40
C PRO A 275 20.80 -13.87 2.82
N ARG A 276 21.25 -12.88 3.60
CA ARG A 276 20.77 -12.67 4.99
C ARG A 276 19.30 -12.28 5.04
N VAL A 277 18.82 -11.52 4.06
CA VAL A 277 17.41 -11.12 3.95
C VAL A 277 16.58 -12.30 3.43
N HIS A 278 17.17 -13.10 2.55
CA HIS A 278 16.50 -14.23 1.90
C HIS A 278 16.17 -15.39 2.87
N GLU A 279 17.04 -15.70 3.83
CA GLU A 279 16.79 -16.79 4.79
C GLU A 279 15.50 -16.59 5.62
N GLU A 280 15.28 -15.37 6.12
CA GLU A 280 14.08 -15.05 6.89
C GLU A 280 12.84 -14.97 5.98
N PHE A 281 13.01 -14.52 4.73
CA PHE A 281 11.96 -14.54 3.72
C PHE A 281 11.43 -15.95 3.44
N GLU A 282 12.31 -16.95 3.37
CA GLU A 282 11.94 -18.35 3.18
C GLU A 282 11.17 -18.91 4.39
N LYS A 283 11.57 -18.56 5.62
CA LYS A 283 10.82 -18.96 6.83
C LYS A 283 9.41 -18.38 6.85
N CYS A 284 9.27 -17.09 6.58
CA CYS A 284 7.96 -16.44 6.45
C CYS A 284 7.13 -17.05 5.32
N SER A 285 7.78 -17.37 4.20
CA SER A 285 7.11 -17.98 3.06
C SER A 285 6.55 -19.36 3.39
N LYS A 286 7.36 -20.19 4.05
CA LYS A 286 6.94 -21.49 4.56
C LYS A 286 5.78 -21.35 5.55
N MET A 287 5.89 -20.44 6.50
CA MET A 287 4.86 -20.19 7.52
C MET A 287 3.48 -19.94 6.90
N LEU A 288 3.42 -19.02 5.94
CA LEU A 288 2.17 -18.64 5.27
C LEU A 288 1.63 -19.76 4.37
N LYS A 289 2.52 -20.48 3.68
CA LYS A 289 2.16 -21.63 2.85
C LYS A 289 1.54 -22.76 3.68
N ASP A 290 2.22 -23.17 4.75
CA ASP A 290 1.76 -24.23 5.65
C ASP A 290 0.38 -23.89 6.23
N MET A 291 0.16 -22.65 6.69
CA MET A 291 -1.16 -22.20 7.17
C MET A 291 -2.22 -22.26 6.07
N PHE A 292 -1.90 -21.83 4.84
CA PHE A 292 -2.81 -21.89 3.71
C PHE A 292 -3.24 -23.33 3.41
N GLU A 293 -2.28 -24.25 3.34
CA GLU A 293 -2.50 -25.68 3.07
C GLU A 293 -3.33 -26.32 4.18
N LEU A 294 -2.99 -26.06 5.45
CA LEU A 294 -3.77 -26.55 6.59
C LEU A 294 -5.22 -26.07 6.53
N PHE A 295 -5.48 -24.80 6.25
CA PHE A 295 -6.85 -24.29 6.15
C PHE A 295 -7.63 -24.85 4.96
N LEU A 296 -6.93 -25.23 3.88
CA LEU A 296 -7.55 -25.88 2.74
C LEU A 296 -7.92 -27.34 3.05
N GLU A 297 -7.06 -28.07 3.75
CA GLU A 297 -7.25 -29.47 4.14
C GLU A 297 -8.22 -29.65 5.32
N ARG A 298 -8.23 -28.69 6.25
CA ARG A 298 -9.01 -28.74 7.51
C ARG A 298 -9.92 -27.51 7.66
N PRO A 299 -11.10 -27.49 7.00
CA PRO A 299 -12.05 -26.39 7.09
C PRO A 299 -12.47 -26.05 8.53
N GLU A 300 -12.49 -27.02 9.44
CA GLU A 300 -12.77 -26.82 10.86
C GLU A 300 -11.71 -25.98 11.58
N ALA A 301 -10.44 -26.10 11.18
CA ALA A 301 -9.38 -25.24 11.68
C ALA A 301 -9.58 -23.81 11.17
N PHE A 302 -9.94 -23.64 9.90
CA PHE A 302 -10.26 -22.32 9.35
C PHE A 302 -11.45 -21.68 10.07
N LEU A 303 -12.55 -22.41 10.25
CA LEU A 303 -13.74 -21.93 10.95
C LEU A 303 -13.41 -21.44 12.36
N ARG A 304 -12.58 -22.17 13.11
CA ARG A 304 -12.14 -21.81 14.47
C ARG A 304 -11.42 -20.46 14.52
N HIS A 305 -10.57 -20.17 13.54
CA HIS A 305 -9.70 -18.99 13.58
C HIS A 305 -10.23 -17.79 12.78
N ALA A 306 -10.87 -18.04 11.64
CA ALA A 306 -11.44 -17.01 10.77
C ALA A 306 -12.90 -16.68 11.11
N GLY A 307 -13.60 -17.54 11.85
CA GLY A 307 -14.99 -17.32 12.26
C GLY A 307 -15.99 -17.38 11.09
N GLN A 308 -15.62 -17.98 9.96
CA GLN A 308 -16.48 -18.15 8.79
C GLN A 308 -16.24 -19.52 8.15
N GLU A 309 -17.30 -20.09 7.57
CA GLU A 309 -17.21 -21.34 6.81
C GLU A 309 -16.54 -21.12 5.45
N LEU A 310 -15.90 -22.17 4.95
CA LEU A 310 -15.33 -22.16 3.60
C LEU A 310 -16.42 -22.44 2.56
N PRO A 311 -16.52 -21.64 1.48
CA PRO A 311 -17.46 -21.90 0.38
C PRO A 311 -17.27 -23.26 -0.29
N ALA A 312 -18.24 -23.77 -1.03
CA ALA A 312 -18.08 -25.07 -1.71
C ALA A 312 -17.06 -25.01 -2.88
N ALA A 313 -17.09 -23.93 -3.66
CA ALA A 313 -16.25 -23.77 -4.85
C ALA A 313 -14.77 -23.55 -4.48
N GLU A 314 -13.88 -24.41 -4.98
CA GLU A 314 -12.46 -24.41 -4.58
C GLU A 314 -11.75 -23.07 -4.82
N ALA A 315 -11.95 -22.45 -5.99
CA ALA A 315 -11.35 -21.16 -6.29
C ALA A 315 -11.78 -20.07 -5.29
N VAL A 316 -13.03 -20.13 -4.83
CA VAL A 316 -13.57 -19.19 -3.83
C VAL A 316 -13.00 -19.52 -2.45
N ARG A 317 -12.89 -20.80 -2.06
CA ARG A 317 -12.21 -21.20 -0.80
C ARG A 317 -10.80 -20.65 -0.72
N ARG A 318 -9.99 -20.90 -1.76
CA ARG A 318 -8.61 -20.43 -1.85
C ARG A 318 -8.54 -18.91 -1.66
N ARG A 319 -9.43 -18.16 -2.33
CA ARG A 319 -9.51 -16.70 -2.16
C ARG A 319 -9.89 -16.28 -0.74
N VAL A 320 -10.86 -16.93 -0.11
CA VAL A 320 -11.29 -16.64 1.27
C VAL A 320 -10.17 -16.91 2.28
N ILE A 321 -9.42 -18.00 2.09
CA ILE A 321 -8.22 -18.30 2.90
C ILE A 321 -7.15 -17.23 2.71
N ALA A 322 -6.88 -16.83 1.46
CA ALA A 322 -5.94 -15.74 1.17
C ALA A 322 -6.38 -14.39 1.75
N ASP A 323 -7.68 -14.07 1.73
CA ASP A 323 -8.23 -12.85 2.34
C ASP A 323 -7.97 -12.83 3.85
N PHE A 324 -8.17 -13.98 4.52
CA PHE A 324 -7.88 -14.13 5.95
C PHE A 324 -6.38 -13.95 6.22
N ILE A 325 -5.53 -14.66 5.47
CA ILE A 325 -4.07 -14.61 5.65
C ILE A 325 -3.52 -13.20 5.39
N ALA A 326 -3.91 -12.56 4.29
CA ALA A 326 -3.50 -11.20 3.97
C ALA A 326 -4.01 -10.18 5.01
N GLY A 327 -5.15 -10.46 5.64
CA GLY A 327 -5.74 -9.65 6.70
C GLY A 327 -5.03 -9.73 8.05
N MET A 328 -4.10 -10.66 8.26
CA MET A 328 -3.36 -10.81 9.52
C MET A 328 -2.30 -9.71 9.70
N THR A 329 -1.83 -9.51 10.93
CA THR A 329 -0.59 -8.78 11.23
C THR A 329 0.57 -9.76 11.33
N ASP A 330 1.82 -9.27 11.26
CA ASP A 330 3.02 -10.13 11.33
C ASP A 330 3.07 -10.93 12.64
N ARG A 331 2.76 -10.26 13.75
CA ARG A 331 2.69 -10.88 15.08
C ARG A 331 1.57 -11.91 15.17
N TYR A 332 0.39 -11.60 14.62
CA TYR A 332 -0.73 -12.55 14.64
C TYR A 332 -0.42 -13.79 13.81
N ALA A 333 0.14 -13.62 12.60
CA ALA A 333 0.54 -14.73 11.74
C ALA A 333 1.58 -15.63 12.42
N THR A 334 2.58 -15.03 13.10
CA THR A 334 3.61 -15.77 13.84
C THR A 334 3.02 -16.57 15.01
N ASN A 335 2.18 -15.94 15.82
CA ASN A 335 1.55 -16.60 16.97
C ASN A 335 0.62 -17.73 16.53
N LEU A 336 -0.15 -17.51 15.47
CA LEU A 336 -1.06 -18.51 14.93
C LEU A 336 -0.28 -19.71 14.37
N TYR A 337 0.83 -19.47 13.68
CA TYR A 337 1.70 -20.57 13.24
C TYR A 337 2.26 -21.39 14.41
N GLN A 338 2.71 -20.72 15.47
CA GLN A 338 3.17 -21.41 16.68
C GLN A 338 2.07 -22.26 17.32
N GLU A 339 0.82 -21.77 17.34
CA GLU A 339 -0.31 -22.55 17.83
C GLU A 339 -0.63 -23.77 16.97
N LEU A 340 -0.58 -23.63 15.65
CA LEU A 340 -1.02 -24.66 14.71
C LEU A 340 0.01 -25.76 14.47
N PHE A 341 1.31 -25.42 14.48
CA PHE A 341 2.37 -26.32 14.01
C PHE A 341 3.43 -26.66 15.06
N VAL A 342 3.55 -25.87 16.15
CA VAL A 342 4.56 -26.11 17.18
C VAL A 342 3.92 -26.86 18.36
N PRO A 343 4.36 -28.09 18.67
CA PRO A 343 3.84 -28.83 19.82
C PRO A 343 4.06 -28.06 21.12
N ARG A 344 3.02 -28.05 21.97
CA ARG A 344 3.13 -27.48 23.31
C ARG A 344 3.41 -28.60 24.33
N PRO A 345 4.30 -28.38 25.31
CA PRO A 345 4.48 -29.32 26.41
C PRO A 345 3.14 -29.54 27.13
N TRP A 346 2.90 -30.77 27.58
CA TRP A 346 1.70 -31.08 28.36
C TRP A 346 1.72 -30.29 29.68
N PRO A 347 0.67 -29.55 30.05
CA PRO A 347 0.63 -28.86 31.32
C PRO A 347 0.56 -29.91 32.43
N ILE A 348 1.65 -30.05 33.20
CA ILE A 348 1.63 -30.80 34.45
C ILE A 348 0.91 -29.92 35.47
N GLN A 349 -0.35 -30.24 35.79
CA GLN A 349 -0.95 -29.73 37.02
C GLN A 349 -0.10 -30.28 38.16
N ARG A 350 0.64 -29.40 38.86
CA ARG A 350 1.28 -29.80 40.12
C ARG A 350 0.17 -30.26 41.06
N SER A 351 0.03 -31.57 41.25
CA SER A 351 -0.64 -32.08 42.43
C SER A 351 0.20 -31.61 43.61
N GLU A 352 -0.40 -30.80 44.48
CA GLU A 352 0.17 -30.43 45.77
C GLU A 352 0.70 -31.70 46.45
N ARG A 353 2.01 -31.72 46.73
CA ARG A 353 2.63 -32.69 47.63
C ARG A 353 2.78 -32.06 48.99
#